data_AF-A0A0H2RF13-F1
#
_entry.id   AF-A0A0H2RF13-F1
#
_cell.length_a   1.000
_cell.length_b   1.000
_cell.length_c   1.000
_cell.angle_alpha   90.00
_cell.angle_beta   90.00
_cell.angle_gamma   90.00
#
_symmetry.space_group_name_H-M   'P 1'
#
loop_
_entity.id
_entity.type
_entity.pdbx_description
1 polymer ?
#
loop_
_entity_poly.entity_id
_entity_poly.type
_entity_poly.pdbx_seq_one_letter_code
_entity_poly.pdbx_strand_id
1 'polypeptide(L)'
;MYMSHSAISSSSTISSNDTASNIAGPGRNLGRFYDFAGKALERRLRSITRKLEKINTASYEPSQGLTENDALSLSSYSTNFTRSNLPGPGRNLGQLYEFLGSRLEMRASKVAEKRFNRGPDNYFKEISASRKKGKYKYSDEDEYSSLLGQKDLVKACQVLVVYASSSVPKNQYAALRHIVALSCEDEGLRRLFLNSGLVDYLESFDPNIIYYRDLSVRDAVISSSRKVLVCMRETQLFAIAKELDTFPLDIQRFEIGTLKSHS
;
A
#
# COMPACT_ATOMS: atom_id res chain seq x y z
N MET A 1 -64.95 49.78 18.73
CA MET A 1 -63.54 49.63 18.33
C MET A 1 -63.48 48.40 17.43
N TYR A 2 -63.54 48.60 16.11
CA TYR A 2 -63.66 47.54 15.11
C TYR A 2 -62.28 47.12 14.62
N MET A 3 -61.95 45.83 14.69
CA MET A 3 -60.75 45.26 14.05
C MET A 3 -61.13 44.70 12.67
N SER A 4 -60.63 45.35 11.63
CA SER A 4 -60.66 44.86 10.25
C SER A 4 -59.51 43.88 10.03
N HIS A 5 -59.81 42.64 9.64
CA HIS A 5 -58.84 41.69 9.14
C HIS A 5 -58.75 41.80 7.61
N SER A 6 -57.61 42.25 7.10
CA SER A 6 -57.27 42.22 5.69
C SER A 6 -56.66 40.86 5.32
N ALA A 7 -57.37 40.11 4.48
CA ALA A 7 -56.86 38.89 3.86
C ALA A 7 -55.87 39.25 2.75
N ILE A 8 -54.61 38.82 2.90
CA ILE A 8 -53.58 38.91 1.86
C ILE A 8 -53.60 37.59 1.09
N SER A 9 -54.21 37.60 -0.08
CA SER A 9 -54.16 36.49 -1.04
C SER A 9 -52.87 36.57 -1.85
N SER A 10 -51.84 35.84 -1.43
CA SER A 10 -50.60 35.70 -2.20
C SER A 10 -50.77 34.66 -3.32
N SER A 11 -51.07 35.12 -4.54
CA SER A 11 -50.99 34.28 -5.74
C SER A 11 -49.53 34.18 -6.17
N SER A 12 -48.86 33.08 -5.83
CA SER A 12 -47.54 32.76 -6.37
C SER A 12 -47.69 32.26 -7.82
N THR A 13 -47.46 33.15 -8.77
CA THR A 13 -47.36 32.81 -10.20
C THR A 13 -46.06 32.04 -10.43
N ILE A 14 -46.15 30.71 -10.45
CA ILE A 14 -45.05 29.83 -10.87
C ILE A 14 -44.86 30.05 -12.37
N SER A 15 -43.84 30.83 -12.71
CA SER A 15 -43.38 31.07 -14.07
C SER A 15 -42.84 29.78 -14.69
N SER A 16 -43.63 29.17 -15.57
CA SER A 16 -43.28 27.98 -16.39
C SER A 16 -42.27 28.31 -17.49
N ASN A 17 -41.01 28.52 -17.11
CA ASN A 17 -39.89 28.72 -18.04
C ASN A 17 -38.93 27.51 -18.13
N ASP A 18 -39.40 26.29 -17.89
CA ASP A 18 -38.52 25.11 -17.69
C ASP A 18 -38.47 24.10 -18.86
N THR A 19 -38.50 24.58 -20.11
CA THR A 19 -38.13 23.75 -21.29
C THR A 19 -37.36 24.52 -22.36
N ALA A 20 -36.41 25.38 -21.99
CA ALA A 20 -35.37 25.81 -22.93
C ALA A 20 -34.35 24.66 -23.09
N SER A 21 -34.40 23.98 -24.23
CA SER A 21 -33.76 22.68 -24.48
C SER A 21 -32.22 22.68 -24.50
N ASN A 22 -31.53 23.75 -24.09
CA ASN A 22 -30.07 23.83 -24.15
C ASN A 22 -29.39 24.66 -23.04
N ILE A 23 -30.05 24.87 -21.89
CA ILE A 23 -29.42 25.58 -20.77
C ILE A 23 -28.74 24.56 -19.84
N ALA A 24 -27.51 24.86 -19.41
CA ALA A 24 -26.71 24.02 -18.52
C ALA A 24 -27.32 23.97 -17.12
N GLY A 25 -28.25 23.04 -16.90
CA GLY A 25 -28.79 22.74 -15.58
C GLY A 25 -27.98 21.67 -14.85
N PRO A 26 -27.89 21.70 -13.51
CA PRO A 26 -27.15 20.71 -12.71
C PRO A 26 -27.59 19.27 -12.99
N GLY A 27 -28.87 19.02 -13.28
CA GLY A 27 -29.38 17.70 -13.67
C GLY A 27 -28.84 17.16 -15.00
N ARG A 28 -28.53 18.04 -15.96
CA ARG A 28 -28.01 17.63 -17.29
C ARG A 28 -26.52 17.27 -17.26
N ASN A 29 -25.76 17.88 -16.36
CA ASN A 29 -24.36 17.51 -16.14
C ASN A 29 -24.24 16.08 -15.60
N LEU A 30 -25.14 15.69 -14.68
CA LEU A 30 -25.27 14.30 -14.22
C LEU A 30 -25.68 13.37 -15.37
N GLY A 31 -26.67 13.73 -16.19
CA GLY A 31 -27.07 12.93 -17.35
C GLY A 31 -25.91 12.64 -18.31
N ARG A 32 -25.15 13.68 -18.69
CA ARG A 32 -23.95 13.53 -19.55
C ARG A 32 -22.86 12.68 -18.89
N PHE A 33 -22.70 12.76 -17.57
CA PHE A 33 -21.78 11.93 -16.83
C PHE A 33 -22.19 10.45 -16.88
N TYR A 34 -23.47 10.13 -16.66
CA TYR A 34 -23.98 8.77 -16.75
C TYR A 34 -23.86 8.20 -18.18
N ASP A 35 -24.18 8.99 -19.20
CA ASP A 35 -24.00 8.57 -20.60
C ASP A 35 -22.54 8.28 -20.94
N PHE A 36 -21.63 9.13 -20.47
CA PHE A 36 -20.20 8.93 -20.65
C PHE A 36 -19.70 7.68 -19.90
N ALA A 37 -20.12 7.51 -18.65
CA ALA A 37 -19.77 6.34 -17.82
C ALA A 37 -20.30 5.04 -18.43
N GLY A 38 -21.54 5.06 -18.93
CA GLY A 38 -22.17 3.93 -19.64
C GLY A 38 -21.39 3.53 -20.89
N LYS A 39 -21.05 4.50 -21.75
CA LYS A 39 -20.23 4.25 -22.95
C LYS A 39 -18.83 3.72 -22.61
N ALA A 40 -18.21 4.21 -21.53
CA ALA A 40 -16.91 3.73 -21.07
C ALA A 40 -16.98 2.28 -20.56
N LEU A 41 -18.03 1.94 -19.81
CA LEU A 41 -18.29 0.58 -19.33
C LEU A 41 -18.54 -0.38 -20.49
N GLU A 42 -19.37 0.03 -21.45
CA GLU A 42 -19.68 -0.76 -22.64
C GLU A 42 -18.42 -1.11 -23.44
N ARG A 43 -17.52 -0.15 -23.65
CA ARG A 43 -16.24 -0.39 -24.33
C ARG A 43 -15.38 -1.42 -23.58
N ARG A 44 -15.39 -1.40 -22.24
CA ARG A 44 -14.67 -2.40 -21.43
C ARG A 44 -15.30 -3.78 -21.50
N LEU A 45 -16.63 -3.87 -21.37
CA LEU A 45 -17.35 -5.14 -21.47
C LEU A 45 -17.14 -5.77 -22.85
N ARG A 46 -17.25 -4.99 -23.93
CA ARG A 46 -16.94 -5.45 -25.30
C ARG A 46 -15.49 -5.94 -25.45
N SER A 47 -14.54 -5.36 -24.73
CA SER A 47 -13.15 -5.84 -24.76
C SER A 47 -12.97 -7.17 -24.02
N ILE A 48 -13.72 -7.39 -22.92
CA ILE A 48 -13.68 -8.64 -22.15
C ILE A 48 -14.36 -9.76 -22.94
N THR A 49 -15.53 -9.51 -23.54
CA THR A 49 -16.24 -10.53 -24.33
C THR A 49 -15.39 -11.01 -25.51
N ARG A 50 -14.72 -10.10 -26.24
CA ARG A 50 -13.78 -10.48 -27.32
C ARG A 50 -12.61 -11.33 -26.83
N LYS A 51 -12.11 -11.10 -25.60
CA LYS A 51 -11.05 -11.93 -25.02
C LYS A 51 -11.55 -13.32 -24.65
N LEU A 52 -12.75 -13.43 -24.10
CA LEU A 52 -13.36 -14.72 -23.75
C LEU A 52 -13.72 -15.53 -25.00
N GLU A 53 -14.23 -14.89 -26.03
CA GLU A 53 -14.54 -15.52 -27.32
C GLU A 53 -13.28 -16.12 -27.97
N LYS A 54 -12.14 -15.42 -27.87
CA LYS A 54 -10.83 -15.91 -28.36
C LYS A 54 -10.28 -17.09 -27.56
N ILE A 55 -10.66 -17.23 -26.28
CA ILE A 55 -10.25 -18.39 -25.46
C ILE A 55 -11.11 -19.61 -25.82
N ASN A 56 -12.43 -19.43 -26.00
CA ASN A 56 -13.33 -20.53 -26.31
C ASN A 56 -13.17 -21.11 -27.72
N THR A 57 -12.69 -20.31 -28.67
CA THR A 57 -12.42 -20.77 -30.05
C THR A 57 -11.08 -21.51 -30.21
N ALA A 58 -10.22 -21.54 -29.20
CA ALA A 58 -8.92 -22.21 -29.25
C ALA A 58 -8.90 -23.62 -28.63
N SER A 59 -10.04 -24.17 -28.19
CA SER A 59 -10.07 -25.45 -27.44
C SER A 59 -11.17 -26.43 -27.85
N TYR A 60 -11.74 -26.33 -29.04
CA TYR A 60 -12.67 -27.35 -29.57
C TYR A 60 -12.00 -28.21 -30.64
N GLU A 61 -11.10 -29.09 -30.21
CA GLU A 61 -10.74 -30.30 -30.96
C GLU A 61 -11.80 -31.37 -30.63
N PRO A 62 -12.60 -31.85 -31.61
CA PRO A 62 -13.61 -32.87 -31.38
C PRO A 62 -12.94 -34.23 -31.17
N SER A 63 -12.67 -34.58 -29.92
CA SER A 63 -12.22 -35.90 -29.54
C SER A 63 -13.39 -36.89 -29.63
N GLN A 64 -13.44 -37.62 -30.74
CA GLN A 64 -14.16 -38.89 -30.84
C GLN A 64 -13.43 -39.92 -29.97
N GLY A 65 -14.12 -40.56 -29.03
CA GLY A 65 -13.52 -41.61 -28.21
C GLY A 65 -14.37 -42.02 -27.02
N LEU A 66 -15.53 -42.60 -27.29
CA LEU A 66 -16.34 -43.34 -26.32
C LEU A 66 -15.54 -44.55 -25.78
N THR A 67 -15.35 -44.64 -24.47
CA THR A 67 -15.35 -45.94 -23.79
C THR A 67 -16.24 -45.85 -22.56
N GLU A 68 -17.29 -46.65 -22.68
CA GLU A 68 -18.34 -46.99 -21.75
C GLU A 68 -17.79 -48.07 -20.80
N ASN A 69 -17.85 -47.80 -19.49
CA ASN A 69 -17.93 -48.76 -18.37
C ASN A 69 -17.34 -48.10 -17.11
N ASP A 70 -18.20 -47.48 -16.32
CA ASP A 70 -18.19 -47.61 -14.86
C ASP A 70 -19.47 -46.97 -14.32
N ALA A 71 -20.53 -47.77 -14.42
CA ALA A 71 -21.76 -47.57 -13.70
C ALA A 71 -21.61 -48.17 -12.29
N LEU A 72 -22.26 -47.50 -11.34
CA LEU A 72 -22.67 -47.96 -10.01
C LEU A 72 -21.74 -47.60 -8.84
N SER A 73 -21.85 -46.35 -8.41
CA SER A 73 -22.03 -46.08 -6.98
C SER A 73 -23.06 -44.96 -6.79
N LEU A 74 -24.33 -45.39 -6.74
CA LEU A 74 -25.52 -44.56 -6.57
C LEU A 74 -26.06 -44.76 -5.15
N SER A 75 -25.57 -43.98 -4.19
CA SER A 75 -26.22 -43.63 -2.92
C SER A 75 -25.38 -42.49 -2.31
N SER A 76 -25.89 -41.39 -1.76
CA SER A 76 -27.20 -40.99 -1.32
C SER A 76 -27.28 -39.45 -1.42
N TYR A 77 -28.46 -38.96 -1.74
CA TYR A 77 -28.87 -37.57 -1.67
C TYR A 77 -28.71 -36.97 -0.26
N SER A 78 -28.43 -35.66 -0.24
CA SER A 78 -29.04 -34.62 0.63
C SER A 78 -28.08 -33.81 1.50
N THR A 79 -28.29 -32.49 1.43
CA THR A 79 -27.88 -31.44 2.39
C THR A 79 -26.41 -30.98 2.38
N ASN A 80 -26.06 -30.14 1.40
CA ASN A 80 -25.31 -28.87 1.59
C ASN A 80 -25.21 -28.11 0.27
N PHE A 81 -26.37 -27.58 -0.17
CA PHE A 81 -26.51 -26.69 -1.32
C PHE A 81 -26.05 -25.26 -0.96
N THR A 82 -24.84 -25.16 -0.43
CA THR A 82 -24.05 -23.94 -0.24
C THR A 82 -22.63 -24.22 -0.75
N ARG A 83 -22.50 -24.73 -1.98
CA ARG A 83 -21.23 -24.67 -2.70
C ARG A 83 -20.83 -23.19 -2.80
N SER A 84 -19.89 -22.77 -1.96
CA SER A 84 -19.46 -21.40 -1.72
C SER A 84 -18.79 -20.72 -2.92
N ASN A 85 -18.74 -21.36 -4.08
CA ASN A 85 -18.13 -20.86 -5.31
C ASN A 85 -19.04 -20.89 -6.55
N LEU A 86 -20.36 -21.03 -6.39
CA LEU A 86 -21.27 -20.80 -7.53
C LEU A 86 -21.39 -19.28 -7.80
N PRO A 87 -21.18 -18.82 -9.05
CA PRO A 87 -21.29 -17.42 -9.43
C PRO A 87 -22.75 -16.97 -9.33
N GLY A 88 -23.11 -16.40 -8.18
CA GLY A 88 -24.39 -15.73 -7.99
C GLY A 88 -24.28 -14.26 -8.42
N PRO A 89 -25.32 -13.66 -9.03
CA PRO A 89 -25.30 -12.25 -9.45
C PRO A 89 -24.92 -11.29 -8.30
N GLY A 90 -25.33 -11.59 -7.06
CA GLY A 90 -24.93 -10.81 -5.88
C GLY A 90 -23.44 -10.89 -5.54
N ARG A 91 -22.79 -12.04 -5.73
CA ARG A 91 -21.34 -12.21 -5.48
C ARG A 91 -20.50 -11.49 -6.51
N ASN A 92 -20.91 -11.52 -7.77
CA ASN A 92 -20.21 -10.81 -8.85
C ASN A 92 -20.22 -9.29 -8.60
N LEU A 93 -21.34 -8.74 -8.10
CA LEU A 93 -21.42 -7.34 -7.71
C LEU A 93 -20.53 -7.02 -6.51
N GLY A 94 -20.54 -7.87 -5.47
CA GLY A 94 -19.65 -7.72 -4.31
C GLY A 94 -18.17 -7.64 -4.71
N GLN A 95 -17.71 -8.60 -5.52
CA GLN A 95 -16.34 -8.61 -6.04
C GLN A 95 -16.02 -7.39 -6.91
N LEU A 96 -16.99 -6.91 -7.70
CA LEU A 96 -16.83 -5.69 -8.49
C LEU A 96 -16.67 -4.45 -7.59
N TYR A 97 -17.46 -4.33 -6.54
CA TYR A 97 -17.37 -3.21 -5.59
C TYR A 97 -16.07 -3.26 -4.79
N GLU A 98 -15.64 -4.43 -4.34
CA GLU A 98 -14.33 -4.61 -3.69
C GLU A 98 -13.20 -4.20 -4.63
N PHE A 99 -13.20 -4.70 -5.88
CA PHE A 99 -12.20 -4.34 -6.88
C PHE A 99 -12.18 -2.84 -7.17
N LEU A 100 -13.35 -2.21 -7.29
CA LEU A 100 -13.47 -0.79 -7.54
C LEU A 100 -13.02 0.04 -6.32
N GLY A 101 -13.36 -0.41 -5.11
CA GLY A 101 -12.92 0.17 -3.84
C GLY A 101 -11.40 0.19 -3.73
N SER A 102 -10.73 -0.96 -3.91
CA SER A 102 -9.26 -1.04 -3.87
C SER A 102 -8.61 -0.16 -4.94
N ARG A 103 -9.21 -0.05 -6.14
CA ARG A 103 -8.72 0.83 -7.21
C ARG A 103 -8.84 2.31 -6.86
N LEU A 104 -9.94 2.72 -6.25
CA LEU A 104 -10.15 4.09 -5.82
C LEU A 104 -9.23 4.44 -4.67
N GLU A 105 -9.07 3.55 -3.70
CA GLU A 105 -8.14 3.69 -2.59
C GLU A 105 -6.71 3.91 -3.09
N MET A 106 -6.19 3.06 -3.98
CA MET A 106 -4.86 3.25 -4.57
C MET A 106 -4.68 4.61 -5.25
N ARG A 107 -5.71 5.10 -5.95
CA ARG A 107 -5.65 6.41 -6.61
C ARG A 107 -5.69 7.54 -5.60
N ALA A 108 -6.56 7.45 -4.60
CA ALA A 108 -6.65 8.41 -3.51
C ALA A 108 -5.33 8.48 -2.73
N SER A 109 -4.72 7.34 -2.38
CA SER A 109 -3.40 7.29 -1.73
C SER A 109 -2.33 7.96 -2.59
N LYS A 110 -2.28 7.67 -3.89
CA LYS A 110 -1.28 8.28 -4.80
C LYS A 110 -1.48 9.79 -4.96
N VAL A 111 -2.73 10.26 -4.97
CA VAL A 111 -3.05 11.69 -4.99
C VAL A 111 -2.69 12.33 -3.65
N ALA A 112 -2.96 11.65 -2.53
CA ALA A 112 -2.65 12.15 -1.21
C ALA A 112 -1.15 12.27 -0.97
N GLU A 113 -0.37 11.28 -1.41
CA GLU A 113 1.10 11.33 -1.44
C GLU A 113 1.59 12.55 -2.22
N LYS A 114 1.07 12.78 -3.43
CA LYS A 114 1.51 13.89 -4.30
C LYS A 114 1.07 15.27 -3.83
N ARG A 115 -0.14 15.39 -3.29
CA ARG A 115 -0.75 16.70 -2.95
C ARG A 115 -0.43 17.12 -1.52
N PHE A 116 -0.45 16.16 -0.59
CA PHE A 116 -0.30 16.45 0.83
C PHE A 116 1.07 16.06 1.39
N ASN A 117 1.94 15.42 0.60
CA ASN A 117 3.21 14.87 1.06
C ASN A 117 3.04 13.95 2.28
N ARG A 118 1.89 13.28 2.40
CA ARG A 118 1.58 12.36 3.52
C ARG A 118 1.70 10.91 3.06
N GLY A 119 2.93 10.43 2.99
CA GLY A 119 3.26 9.03 2.72
C GLY A 119 4.35 8.54 3.67
N PRO A 120 4.51 7.20 3.81
CA PRO A 120 5.48 6.62 4.74
C PRO A 120 6.92 7.10 4.46
N ASP A 121 7.28 7.28 3.18
CA ASP A 121 8.58 7.82 2.77
C ASP A 121 8.86 9.23 3.29
N ASN A 122 7.81 10.06 3.39
CA ASN A 122 7.97 11.44 3.85
C ASN A 122 8.09 11.51 5.37
N TYR A 123 7.32 10.70 6.11
CA TYR A 123 7.50 10.58 7.56
C TYR A 123 8.88 10.02 7.91
N PHE A 124 9.37 9.04 7.16
CA PHE A 124 10.75 8.54 7.31
C PHE A 124 11.79 9.66 7.12
N LYS A 125 11.65 10.46 6.04
CA LYS A 125 12.53 11.62 5.79
C LYS A 125 12.43 12.68 6.88
N GLU A 126 11.23 12.95 7.38
CA GLU A 126 10.99 13.93 8.45
C GLU A 126 11.65 13.51 9.77
N ILE A 127 11.49 12.23 10.16
CA ILE A 127 12.15 11.65 11.33
C ILE A 127 13.68 11.70 11.15
N SER A 128 14.16 11.25 10.00
CA SER A 128 15.60 11.27 9.66
C SER A 128 16.19 12.67 9.66
N ALA A 129 15.47 13.66 9.14
CA ALA A 129 15.90 15.06 9.09
C ALA A 129 15.90 15.69 10.48
N SER A 130 14.89 15.39 11.29
CA SER A 130 14.82 15.85 12.68
C SER A 130 16.00 15.35 13.50
N ARG A 131 16.42 14.09 13.26
CA ARG A 131 17.61 13.49 13.86
C ARG A 131 18.90 14.17 13.42
N LYS A 132 19.12 14.34 12.10
CA LYS A 132 20.33 14.98 11.56
C LYS A 132 20.57 16.40 12.06
N LYS A 133 19.51 17.12 12.42
CA LYS A 133 19.62 18.48 12.95
C LYS A 133 20.23 18.54 14.35
N GLY A 134 20.56 17.40 14.96
CA GLY A 134 21.16 17.36 16.30
C GLY A 134 20.25 18.00 17.35
N LYS A 135 18.94 18.12 17.05
CA LYS A 135 17.93 18.55 18.02
C LYS A 135 17.88 17.60 19.23
N TYR A 136 18.51 16.43 19.09
CA TYR A 136 18.51 15.32 20.02
C TYR A 136 19.97 15.06 20.40
N LYS A 137 20.52 15.93 21.26
CA LYS A 137 21.76 15.61 21.95
C LYS A 137 21.43 14.67 23.09
N TYR A 138 21.88 13.44 22.96
CA TYR A 138 21.73 12.41 23.96
C TYR A 138 22.61 12.76 25.18
N SER A 139 21.97 12.87 26.34
CA SER A 139 22.63 12.76 27.64
C SER A 139 22.37 11.33 28.10
N ASP A 140 23.43 10.56 28.38
CA ASP A 140 23.41 9.11 28.58
C ASP A 140 22.40 8.60 29.63
N GLU A 141 21.87 9.48 30.50
CA GLU A 141 20.95 9.08 31.58
C GLU A 141 19.47 9.42 31.37
N ASP A 142 19.10 10.28 30.40
CA ASP A 142 17.69 10.75 30.20
C ASP A 142 17.21 10.69 28.73
N GLU A 143 17.71 9.71 27.99
CA GLU A 143 17.45 9.51 26.55
C GLU A 143 15.94 9.36 26.23
N TYR A 144 15.20 8.62 27.05
CA TYR A 144 13.79 8.33 26.75
C TYR A 144 12.84 9.50 27.08
N SER A 145 13.10 10.20 28.18
CA SER A 145 12.31 11.34 28.65
C SER A 145 12.39 12.53 27.68
N SER A 146 13.58 12.76 27.11
CA SER A 146 13.82 13.85 26.15
C SER A 146 13.15 13.60 24.78
N LEU A 147 13.02 12.34 24.36
CA LEU A 147 12.29 11.95 23.16
C LEU A 147 10.77 12.09 23.34
N LEU A 148 10.24 11.71 24.50
CA LEU A 148 8.81 11.88 24.83
C LEU A 148 8.37 13.35 24.83
N GLY A 149 9.28 14.27 25.16
CA GLY A 149 9.02 15.71 25.08
C GLY A 149 8.70 16.21 23.66
N GLN A 150 8.99 15.42 22.63
CA GLN A 150 8.87 15.82 21.24
C GLN A 150 7.63 15.23 20.60
N LYS A 151 6.52 15.92 20.82
CA LYS A 151 5.20 15.49 20.33
C LYS A 151 5.17 15.22 18.82
N ASP A 152 5.94 15.96 18.02
CA ASP A 152 5.94 15.79 16.56
C ASP A 152 6.65 14.51 16.11
N LEU A 153 7.76 14.15 16.77
CA LEU A 153 8.49 12.92 16.49
C LEU A 153 7.65 11.69 16.86
N VAL A 154 7.02 11.74 18.05
CA VAL A 154 6.12 10.68 18.53
C VAL A 154 4.95 10.52 17.57
N LYS A 155 4.32 11.61 17.12
CA LYS A 155 3.25 11.58 16.12
C LYS A 155 3.72 10.97 14.81
N ALA A 156 4.90 11.34 14.30
CA ALA A 156 5.42 10.78 13.06
C ALA A 156 5.65 9.26 13.17
N CYS A 157 6.18 8.79 14.30
CA CYS A 157 6.36 7.37 14.57
C CYS A 157 5.00 6.64 14.67
N GLN A 158 4.02 7.21 15.37
CA GLN A 158 2.66 6.66 15.45
C GLN A 158 2.02 6.56 14.07
N VAL A 159 2.16 7.59 13.23
CA VAL A 159 1.63 7.58 11.87
C VAL A 159 2.31 6.49 11.03
N LEU A 160 3.61 6.24 11.19
CA LEU A 160 4.26 5.09 10.54
C LEU A 160 3.69 3.74 11.00
N VAL A 161 3.37 3.59 12.29
CA VAL A 161 2.69 2.37 12.79
C VAL A 161 1.30 2.22 12.16
N VAL A 162 0.55 3.32 12.02
CA VAL A 162 -0.74 3.30 11.32
C VAL A 162 -0.58 2.93 9.83
N TYR A 163 0.50 3.36 9.16
CA TYR A 163 0.77 2.90 7.80
C TYR A 163 1.17 1.43 7.74
N ALA A 164 1.89 0.92 8.75
CA ALA A 164 2.23 -0.49 8.85
C ALA A 164 0.96 -1.37 9.01
N SER A 165 -0.09 -0.85 9.64
CA SER A 165 -1.40 -1.48 9.76
C SER A 165 -2.37 -1.22 8.62
N SER A 166 -1.95 -0.50 7.58
CA SER A 166 -2.78 -0.25 6.40
C SER A 166 -3.09 -1.54 5.63
N SER A 167 -4.32 -1.65 5.15
CA SER A 167 -4.77 -2.69 4.20
C SER A 167 -4.03 -2.66 2.86
N VAL A 168 -3.35 -1.54 2.54
CA VAL A 168 -2.64 -1.35 1.27
C VAL A 168 -1.23 -1.95 1.40
N PRO A 169 -0.92 -3.08 0.73
CA PRO A 169 0.35 -3.81 0.95
C PRO A 169 1.60 -2.97 0.65
N LYS A 170 1.49 -2.05 -0.33
CA LYS A 170 2.58 -1.14 -0.68
C LYS A 170 2.94 -0.20 0.48
N ASN A 171 1.94 0.37 1.14
CA ASN A 171 2.14 1.33 2.24
C ASN A 171 2.63 0.59 3.49
N GLN A 172 2.01 -0.55 3.78
CA GLN A 172 2.41 -1.45 4.86
C GLN A 172 3.87 -1.86 4.73
N TYR A 173 4.28 -2.38 3.56
CA TYR A 173 5.66 -2.81 3.33
C TYR A 173 6.65 -1.65 3.45
N ALA A 174 6.33 -0.49 2.85
CA ALA A 174 7.18 0.69 2.93
C ALA A 174 7.34 1.16 4.39
N ALA A 175 6.25 1.23 5.16
CA ALA A 175 6.27 1.64 6.56
C ALA A 175 7.07 0.66 7.43
N LEU A 176 6.85 -0.65 7.29
CA LEU A 176 7.60 -1.67 8.02
C LEU A 176 9.10 -1.58 7.74
N ARG A 177 9.49 -1.43 6.46
CA ARG A 177 10.89 -1.23 6.08
C ARG A 177 11.50 0.01 6.76
N HIS A 178 10.78 1.11 6.79
CA HIS A 178 11.23 2.36 7.43
C HIS A 178 11.34 2.23 8.95
N ILE A 179 10.37 1.58 9.59
CA ILE A 179 10.40 1.30 11.03
C ILE A 179 11.64 0.47 11.38
N VAL A 180 11.92 -0.59 10.61
CA VAL A 180 13.12 -1.42 10.82
C VAL A 180 14.40 -0.60 10.65
N ALA A 181 14.49 0.21 9.59
CA ALA A 181 15.66 1.06 9.36
C ALA A 181 15.88 2.05 10.51
N LEU A 182 14.84 2.79 10.92
CA LEU A 182 14.90 3.75 12.04
C LEU A 182 15.24 3.07 13.37
N SER A 183 14.69 1.88 13.63
CA SER A 183 14.94 1.12 14.87
C SER A 183 16.35 0.56 14.94
N CYS A 184 16.97 0.23 13.80
CA CYS A 184 18.36 -0.21 13.73
C CYS A 184 19.34 0.94 13.91
N GLU A 185 18.96 2.14 13.49
CA GLU A 185 19.83 3.31 13.56
C GLU A 185 19.80 4.03 14.92
N ASP A 186 18.71 3.93 15.69
CA ASP A 186 18.48 4.70 16.91
C ASP A 186 17.70 3.88 17.96
N GLU A 187 18.31 3.68 19.14
CA GLU A 187 17.71 2.90 20.22
C GLU A 187 16.49 3.59 20.85
N GLY A 188 16.51 4.92 20.96
CA GLY A 188 15.38 5.69 21.45
C GLY A 188 14.15 5.57 20.54
N LEU A 189 14.33 5.62 19.22
CA LEU A 189 13.24 5.38 18.26
C LEU A 189 12.67 3.97 18.37
N ARG A 190 13.53 2.97 18.56
CA ARG A 190 13.10 1.58 18.80
C ARG A 190 12.20 1.48 20.03
N ARG A 191 12.55 2.14 21.14
CA ARG A 191 11.69 2.18 22.34
C ARG A 191 10.37 2.91 22.09
N LEU A 192 10.40 4.01 21.34
CA LEU A 192 9.17 4.72 20.94
C LEU A 192 8.23 3.84 20.10
N PHE A 193 8.76 3.05 19.16
CA PHE A 193 7.94 2.11 18.38
C PHE A 193 7.35 1.00 19.24
N LEU A 194 8.10 0.48 20.21
CA LEU A 194 7.56 -0.52 21.16
C LEU A 194 6.39 0.07 21.97
N ASN A 195 6.50 1.33 22.39
CA ASN A 195 5.47 1.98 23.21
C ASN A 195 4.29 2.55 22.42
N SER A 196 4.40 2.65 21.09
CA SER A 196 3.31 3.11 20.22
C SER A 196 2.34 2.00 19.79
N GLY A 197 2.46 0.80 20.36
CA GLY A 197 1.58 -0.34 20.06
C GLY A 197 1.97 -1.11 18.79
N LEU A 198 3.18 -0.88 18.24
CA LEU A 198 3.66 -1.66 17.09
C LEU A 198 3.70 -3.16 17.40
N VAL A 199 4.01 -3.52 18.65
CA VAL A 199 4.07 -4.91 19.09
C VAL A 199 2.70 -5.57 19.00
N ASP A 200 1.67 -4.94 19.57
CA ASP A 200 0.29 -5.43 19.53
C ASP A 200 -0.18 -5.64 18.08
N TYR A 201 0.23 -4.73 17.18
CA TYR A 201 -0.04 -4.88 15.75
C TYR A 201 0.67 -6.09 15.13
N LEU A 202 1.97 -6.28 15.39
CA LEU A 202 2.73 -7.41 14.85
C LEU A 202 2.19 -8.75 15.36
N GLU A 203 1.76 -8.80 16.63
CA GLU A 203 1.12 -9.97 17.22
C GLU A 203 -0.23 -10.30 16.56
N SER A 204 -0.98 -9.28 16.13
CA SER A 204 -2.23 -9.48 15.38
C SER A 204 -2.00 -9.99 13.95
N PHE A 205 -0.87 -9.64 13.33
CA PHE A 205 -0.57 -9.99 11.94
C PHE A 205 -0.15 -11.45 11.79
N ASP A 206 0.69 -11.94 12.70
CA ASP A 206 1.05 -13.35 12.78
C ASP A 206 1.21 -13.76 14.25
N PRO A 207 0.27 -14.53 14.81
CA PRO A 207 0.35 -14.96 16.20
C PRO A 207 1.58 -15.83 16.49
N ASN A 208 2.21 -16.41 15.46
CA ASN A 208 3.46 -17.16 15.63
C ASN A 208 4.68 -16.25 15.83
N ILE A 209 4.59 -14.94 15.56
CA ILE A 209 5.66 -13.98 15.87
C ILE A 209 5.91 -13.94 17.39
N ILE A 210 4.89 -14.17 18.21
CA ILE A 210 5.01 -14.24 19.68
C ILE A 210 5.98 -15.34 20.10
N TYR A 211 5.99 -16.46 19.36
CA TYR A 211 6.91 -17.57 19.62
C TYR A 211 8.38 -17.14 19.51
N TYR A 212 8.68 -16.18 18.62
CA TYR A 212 10.02 -15.62 18.46
C TYR A 212 10.35 -14.52 19.50
N ARG A 213 9.34 -13.90 20.12
CA ARG A 213 9.54 -12.88 21.16
C ARG A 213 10.12 -13.47 22.44
N ASP A 214 9.65 -14.66 22.83
CA ASP A 214 10.14 -15.39 24.01
C ASP A 214 11.54 -16.00 23.77
N LEU A 215 11.88 -16.25 22.51
CA LEU A 215 13.24 -16.57 22.08
C LEU A 215 14.24 -15.40 22.27
N SER A 216 13.78 -14.16 22.48
CA SER A 216 14.69 -13.04 22.79
C SER A 216 15.33 -13.12 24.18
N VAL A 217 14.80 -13.93 25.09
CA VAL A 217 15.53 -14.30 26.33
C VAL A 217 16.72 -15.23 26.01
N ARG A 218 16.71 -15.92 24.86
CA ARG A 218 17.87 -16.65 24.31
C ARG A 218 18.74 -15.81 23.36
N ASP A 219 18.39 -14.55 23.08
CA ASP A 219 19.16 -13.63 22.23
C ASP A 219 20.46 -13.12 22.87
N ALA A 220 20.83 -13.53 24.09
CA ALA A 220 22.21 -13.38 24.55
C ALA A 220 23.20 -14.07 23.59
N VAL A 221 22.78 -15.20 22.98
CA VAL A 221 23.60 -15.96 22.03
C VAL A 221 23.51 -15.41 20.60
N ILE A 222 22.34 -14.90 20.18
CA ILE A 222 22.14 -14.36 18.83
C ILE A 222 22.58 -12.89 18.71
N SER A 223 22.51 -12.10 19.78
CA SER A 223 23.10 -10.75 19.82
C SER A 223 24.63 -10.79 19.82
N SER A 224 25.24 -11.80 20.46
CA SER A 224 26.68 -12.06 20.38
C SER A 224 27.09 -12.45 18.96
N SER A 225 26.36 -13.35 18.28
CA SER A 225 26.70 -13.74 16.91
C SER A 225 26.40 -12.65 15.86
N ARG A 226 25.38 -11.79 16.08
CA ARG A 226 25.18 -10.58 15.26
C ARG A 226 26.29 -9.54 15.48
N LYS A 227 26.75 -9.33 16.71
CA LYS A 227 27.93 -8.48 17.00
C LYS A 227 29.20 -9.07 16.38
N VAL A 228 29.40 -10.39 16.43
CA VAL A 228 30.54 -11.08 15.79
C VAL A 228 30.45 -10.99 14.27
N LEU A 229 29.26 -11.07 13.64
CA LEU A 229 29.12 -10.88 12.19
C LEU A 229 29.35 -9.43 11.76
N VAL A 230 28.98 -8.45 12.59
CA VAL A 230 29.28 -7.03 12.34
C VAL A 230 30.78 -6.76 12.55
N CYS A 231 31.42 -7.32 13.58
CA CYS A 231 32.87 -7.19 13.82
C CYS A 231 33.74 -8.02 12.85
N MET A 232 33.25 -9.17 12.36
CA MET A 232 33.93 -9.94 11.30
C MET A 232 33.89 -9.17 9.99
N ARG A 233 32.82 -8.42 9.72
CA ARG A 233 32.72 -7.62 8.49
C ARG A 233 33.75 -6.50 8.46
N GLU A 234 34.02 -5.83 9.57
CA GLU A 234 35.04 -4.75 9.63
C GLU A 234 36.47 -5.28 9.60
N THR A 235 36.78 -6.37 10.30
CA THR A 235 38.15 -6.93 10.31
C THR A 235 38.50 -7.65 9.00
N GLN A 236 37.55 -8.34 8.37
CA GLN A 236 37.75 -8.94 7.05
C GLN A 236 37.73 -7.91 5.92
N LEU A 237 36.93 -6.83 6.01
CA LEU A 237 37.05 -5.69 5.06
C LEU A 237 38.42 -5.02 5.18
N PHE A 238 38.97 -4.88 6.38
CA PHE A 238 40.31 -4.30 6.56
C PHE A 238 41.41 -5.24 6.03
N ALA A 239 41.25 -6.55 6.18
CA ALA A 239 42.17 -7.53 5.62
C ALA A 239 42.12 -7.54 4.08
N ILE A 240 40.91 -7.54 3.49
CA ILE A 240 40.70 -7.50 2.03
C ILE A 240 41.14 -6.16 1.44
N ALA A 241 40.87 -5.03 2.12
CA ALA A 241 41.34 -3.71 1.68
C ALA A 241 42.86 -3.58 1.76
N LYS A 242 43.49 -4.14 2.79
CA LYS A 242 44.95 -4.21 2.91
C LYS A 242 45.57 -5.14 1.87
N GLU A 243 44.91 -6.24 1.54
CA GLU A 243 45.33 -7.16 0.47
C GLU A 243 45.21 -6.50 -0.91
N LEU A 244 44.16 -5.69 -1.13
CA LEU A 244 43.96 -4.86 -2.33
C LEU A 244 44.98 -3.72 -2.45
N ASP A 245 45.38 -3.08 -1.36
CA ASP A 245 46.45 -2.07 -1.36
C ASP A 245 47.85 -2.66 -1.58
N THR A 246 48.03 -3.96 -1.31
CA THR A 246 49.29 -4.67 -1.60
C THR A 246 49.39 -5.21 -3.02
N PHE A 247 48.33 -5.13 -3.84
CA PHE A 247 48.48 -5.39 -5.27
C PHE A 247 49.19 -4.19 -5.91
N PRO A 248 50.43 -4.32 -6.42
CA PRO A 248 51.02 -3.28 -7.22
C PRO A 248 50.15 -3.14 -8.47
N LEU A 249 49.38 -2.04 -8.52
CA LEU A 249 48.68 -1.63 -9.71
C LEU A 249 49.73 -1.23 -10.75
N ASP A 250 50.27 -2.23 -11.46
CA ASP A 250 50.86 -2.09 -12.79
C ASP A 250 49.72 -1.74 -13.77
N ILE A 251 49.15 -0.56 -13.58
CA ILE A 251 48.31 0.08 -14.58
C ILE A 251 49.30 0.58 -15.63
N GLN A 252 49.62 -0.32 -16.58
CA GLN A 252 50.20 0.05 -17.84
C GLN A 252 49.38 1.20 -18.42
N ARG A 253 50.07 2.31 -18.67
CA ARG A 253 49.64 3.46 -19.47
C ARG A 253 48.83 2.98 -20.68
N PHE A 254 47.52 3.16 -20.62
CA PHE A 254 46.72 3.20 -21.84
C PHE A 254 47.04 4.55 -22.50
N GLU A 255 47.89 4.51 -23.52
CA GLU A 255 48.22 5.65 -24.36
C GLU A 255 46.94 6.23 -24.96
N ILE A 256 46.61 7.45 -24.55
CA ILE A 256 45.57 8.26 -25.19
C ILE A 256 46.16 8.68 -26.54
N GLY A 257 45.81 7.92 -27.58
CA GLY A 257 46.13 8.21 -28.96
C GLY A 257 45.63 9.61 -29.35
N THR A 258 46.59 10.47 -29.67
CA THR A 258 46.42 11.78 -30.27
C THR A 258 45.64 11.70 -31.57
N LEU A 259 44.43 12.28 -31.61
CA LEU A 259 43.72 12.59 -32.85
C LEU A 259 44.48 13.70 -33.58
N LYS A 260 45.17 13.32 -34.66
CA LYS A 260 45.76 14.25 -35.63
C LYS A 260 44.65 15.02 -36.34
N SER A 261 44.75 16.33 -36.27
CA SER A 261 44.09 17.27 -37.18
C SER A 261 44.64 17.10 -38.59
N HIS A 262 43.77 16.88 -39.57
CA HIS A 262 44.05 17.20 -40.96
C HIS A 262 42.87 18.01 -41.51
N SER A 263 43.18 19.28 -41.79
CA SER A 263 42.85 20.07 -42.99
C SER A 263 41.57 19.73 -43.74
#